data_AF-A0A922WMT1-F1
#
_entry.id   AF-A0A922WMT1-F1
#
_cell.length_a   1.000
_cell.length_b   1.000
_cell.length_c   1.000
_cell.angle_alpha   90.00
_cell.angle_beta   90.00
_cell.angle_gamma   90.00
#
_symmetry.space_group_name_H-M   'P 1'
#
loop_
_entity.id
_entity.type
_entity.pdbx_description
1 polymer ?
#
loop_
_entity_poly.entity_id
_entity_poly.type
_entity_poly.pdbx_seq_one_letter_code
_entity_poly.pdbx_strand_id
1 'polypeptide(L)'
;MAKRRQKSTDDHTTHPNPSHIYTPNHRIALPLTPFETRMLHSPLNKFASAGTFDRKELEDILQRNPHHRIEVEKKYRRLKLWAFAQTTSGSGLAMSRTLLSYFSEYLNRLTKHGPGSLPMSFNVVESFLEYNNELLAYGLRQQIEHLLAADTYFDWYSNSDLPRDPILAGHAMEEGVSYEFNMVSDHGGYKIQSDNSTIVINGISLVRHGSELSCILLAGENPAYPSNEEIQEMERSHSTPAKGRSNVKASEDLTIKNRFLDEHPSYSRIIMLTRFDIQSSTFNARYVHLDCGRSFTVLTDDLDSLNEIREDDPASFERIKLKCMTDLARYNGLFSALASLIYLPVAFVDSNIFVKQEQFTTSFATMEDRKVTTSVAKEFDQPTYSYKRVVHCLAKRKSTLPNTTGITPPKMKFEQSGFWRQLEPGQIGKDADDNPIVGRTWVARHDNWSAEEPSTFLLERTDPAPTGSDPGTVYVVRSPAHGPDIFKIGLTRRPTEARLKELSNTSTPLPFEALATWPVGNCAIIESAIHKSLQEYRINSRREFFRCNLMTITAAVTNAIEECTEI
;
A
#
# COMPACT_ATOMS: atom_id res chain seq x y z
N MET A 1 14.52 -23.50 -65.07
CA MET A 1 13.11 -23.23 -65.46
C MET A 1 12.25 -23.55 -64.23
N ALA A 2 11.38 -22.68 -63.71
CA ALA A 2 10.11 -22.16 -64.27
C ALA A 2 9.09 -23.30 -64.50
N LYS A 3 7.83 -23.26 -64.01
CA LYS A 3 7.03 -22.15 -63.41
C LYS A 3 5.78 -22.70 -62.65
N ARG A 4 5.27 -21.93 -61.65
CA ARG A 4 3.86 -21.86 -61.13
C ARG A 4 3.30 -23.07 -60.31
N ARG A 5 2.79 -22.87 -59.07
CA ARG A 5 1.47 -22.37 -58.56
C ARG A 5 0.33 -23.41 -58.72
N GLN A 6 -0.63 -23.61 -57.80
CA GLN A 6 -0.96 -23.04 -56.46
C GLN A 6 -1.74 -24.14 -55.64
N LYS A 7 -2.39 -23.97 -54.48
CA LYS A 7 -2.98 -22.81 -53.76
C LYS A 7 -2.71 -22.86 -52.22
N SER A 8 -3.72 -22.55 -51.39
CA SER A 8 -3.72 -22.35 -49.94
C SER A 8 -4.79 -23.16 -49.21
N THR A 9 -4.50 -23.52 -47.96
CA THR A 9 -5.26 -23.21 -46.72
C THR A 9 -4.24 -23.38 -45.58
N ASP A 10 -3.79 -22.34 -44.88
CA ASP A 10 -4.54 -21.47 -43.96
C ASP A 10 -5.13 -22.26 -42.79
N ASP A 11 -4.36 -22.36 -41.70
CA ASP A 11 -4.89 -22.32 -40.34
C ASP A 11 -3.95 -21.47 -39.47
N HIS A 12 -4.50 -20.53 -38.71
CA HIS A 12 -3.77 -19.44 -38.06
C HIS A 12 -3.87 -19.56 -36.54
N THR A 13 -2.96 -20.33 -35.92
CA THR A 13 -2.75 -20.33 -34.46
C THR A 13 -2.02 -19.05 -34.02
N THR A 14 -2.65 -17.89 -34.20
CA THR A 14 -2.16 -16.60 -33.70
C THR A 14 -2.35 -16.53 -32.20
N HIS A 15 -1.32 -16.94 -31.44
CA HIS A 15 -1.27 -16.64 -30.01
C HIS A 15 -1.40 -15.12 -29.80
N PRO A 16 -2.34 -14.64 -28.96
CA PRO A 16 -2.45 -13.22 -28.67
C PRO A 16 -1.22 -12.76 -27.90
N ASN A 17 -0.48 -11.80 -28.45
CA ASN A 17 0.75 -11.26 -27.85
C ASN A 17 0.39 -10.38 -26.63
N PRO A 18 0.75 -10.77 -25.39
CA PRO A 18 0.26 -10.08 -24.18
C PRO A 18 1.07 -8.80 -23.92
N SER A 19 0.56 -7.67 -24.38
CA SER A 19 1.23 -6.37 -24.30
C SER A 19 1.15 -5.74 -22.89
N HIS A 20 2.15 -6.09 -22.09
CA HIS A 20 2.72 -5.27 -21.01
C HIS A 20 1.80 -4.91 -19.82
N ILE A 21 1.85 -5.77 -18.80
CA ILE A 21 2.35 -5.28 -17.51
C ILE A 21 3.86 -5.46 -17.46
N TYR A 22 4.49 -4.56 -16.70
CA TYR A 22 5.77 -4.70 -16.02
C TYR A 22 6.37 -6.13 -16.08
N THR A 23 7.35 -6.32 -16.95
CA THR A 23 8.11 -7.57 -17.12
C THR A 23 9.57 -7.32 -16.71
N PRO A 24 9.87 -7.33 -15.40
CA PRO A 24 11.17 -6.91 -14.87
C PRO A 24 12.22 -8.03 -14.98
N ASN A 25 12.60 -8.39 -16.21
CA ASN A 25 13.62 -9.40 -16.55
C ASN A 25 15.00 -9.23 -15.85
N HIS A 26 15.22 -8.16 -15.10
CA HIS A 26 16.42 -7.89 -14.31
C HIS A 26 16.11 -7.26 -12.96
N ARG A 27 16.81 -7.73 -11.92
CA ARG A 27 16.96 -7.13 -10.58
C ARG A 27 16.57 -5.65 -10.54
N ILE A 28 15.39 -5.35 -10.02
CA ILE A 28 14.95 -3.98 -9.73
C ILE A 28 15.13 -3.74 -8.24
N ALA A 29 15.85 -2.68 -7.89
CA ALA A 29 15.83 -2.14 -6.54
C ALA A 29 14.91 -0.93 -6.53
N LEU A 30 13.89 -0.94 -5.68
CA LEU A 30 13.15 0.28 -5.34
C LEU A 30 13.89 0.92 -4.15
N PRO A 31 14.40 2.16 -4.30
CA PRO A 31 15.08 2.85 -3.21
C PRO A 31 14.05 3.24 -2.14
N LEU A 32 14.49 3.30 -0.89
CA LEU A 32 13.68 3.86 0.18
C LEU A 32 13.32 5.32 -0.15
N THR A 33 12.05 5.67 -0.06
CA THR A 33 11.61 7.07 -0.16
C THR A 33 12.24 7.93 0.94
N PRO A 34 12.15 9.27 0.85
CA PRO A 34 12.47 10.15 1.98
C PRO A 34 11.70 9.79 3.26
N PHE A 35 10.48 9.24 3.16
CA PHE A 35 9.70 8.78 4.30
C PHE A 35 10.28 7.49 4.93
N GLU A 36 10.54 6.46 4.13
CA GLU A 36 11.15 5.21 4.62
C GLU A 36 12.56 5.43 5.17
N THR A 37 13.33 6.32 4.55
CA THR A 37 14.67 6.72 5.02
C THR A 37 14.59 7.37 6.41
N ARG A 38 13.57 8.22 6.66
CA ARG A 38 13.31 8.75 8.01
C ARG A 38 12.91 7.66 9.00
N MET A 39 12.06 6.71 8.60
CA MET A 39 11.65 5.60 9.47
C MET A 39 12.84 4.70 9.85
N LEU A 40 13.70 4.36 8.87
CA LEU A 40 14.94 3.59 9.08
C LEU A 40 15.91 4.29 10.05
N HIS A 41 15.98 5.63 9.99
CA HIS A 41 16.83 6.44 10.86
C HIS A 41 16.13 6.91 12.16
N SER A 42 14.86 6.52 12.39
CA SER A 42 14.13 6.88 13.61
C SER A 42 14.86 6.31 14.83
N PRO A 43 15.33 7.16 15.77
CA PRO A 43 16.17 6.68 16.85
C PRO A 43 15.31 5.96 17.89
N LEU A 44 15.28 4.63 17.84
CA LEU A 44 14.72 3.75 18.89
C LEU A 44 15.34 4.01 20.30
N ASN A 45 16.40 4.82 20.36
CA ASN A 45 17.27 5.19 21.49
C ASN A 45 16.61 5.74 22.78
N LYS A 46 15.29 5.69 22.96
CA LYS A 46 14.61 6.16 24.16
C LYS A 46 13.53 5.15 24.57
N PHE A 47 13.57 4.71 25.83
CA PHE A 47 12.42 4.08 26.48
C PHE A 47 11.36 5.13 26.85
N ALA A 48 10.17 4.68 27.28
CA ALA A 48 9.05 5.47 27.83
C ALA A 48 9.45 6.75 28.58
N SER A 49 8.62 7.80 28.54
CA SER A 49 8.84 8.98 29.38
C SER A 49 8.79 8.63 30.88
N ALA A 50 9.64 9.27 31.69
CA ALA A 50 9.64 9.11 33.14
C ALA A 50 8.26 9.45 33.72
N GLY A 51 7.69 8.55 34.52
CA GLY A 51 6.32 8.63 35.02
C GLY A 51 5.40 7.49 34.54
N THR A 52 5.82 6.71 33.54
CA THR A 52 5.21 5.38 33.26
C THR A 52 5.60 4.38 34.35
N PHE A 53 4.66 3.50 34.71
CA PHE A 53 4.83 2.51 35.78
C PHE A 53 6.00 1.56 35.47
N ASP A 54 5.92 0.87 34.33
CA ASP A 54 6.91 -0.10 33.84
C ASP A 54 8.34 0.46 33.85
N ARG A 55 8.54 1.71 33.40
CA ARG A 55 9.89 2.27 33.30
C ARG A 55 10.52 2.49 34.67
N LYS A 56 9.78 2.98 35.65
CA LYS A 56 10.34 3.24 36.97
C LYS A 56 10.71 1.92 37.67
N GLU A 57 9.85 0.91 37.53
CA GLU A 57 10.14 -0.44 38.03
C GLU A 57 11.33 -1.08 37.29
N LEU A 58 11.39 -0.98 35.96
CA LEU A 58 12.52 -1.46 35.17
C LEU A 58 13.84 -0.76 35.53
N GLU A 59 13.83 0.56 35.73
CA GLU A 59 15.03 1.32 36.14
C GLU A 59 15.49 0.94 37.56
N ASP A 60 14.57 0.67 38.48
CA ASP A 60 14.89 0.16 39.82
C ASP A 60 15.46 -1.28 39.77
N ILE A 61 14.91 -2.16 38.93
CA ILE A 61 15.42 -3.53 38.72
C ILE A 61 16.81 -3.50 38.08
N LEU A 62 17.01 -2.69 37.05
CA LEU A 62 18.27 -2.53 36.33
C LEU A 62 19.40 -1.96 37.21
N GLN A 63 19.07 -1.10 38.17
CA GLN A 63 20.03 -0.60 39.16
C GLN A 63 20.41 -1.67 40.20
N ARG A 64 19.50 -2.57 40.54
CA ARG A 64 19.71 -3.60 41.58
C ARG A 64 20.45 -4.84 41.09
N ASN A 65 20.45 -5.15 39.77
CA ASN A 65 21.11 -6.34 39.23
C ASN A 65 21.96 -6.05 37.96
N PRO A 66 23.30 -5.99 38.08
CA PRO A 66 24.20 -5.79 36.94
C PRO A 66 24.14 -6.85 35.84
N HIS A 67 23.83 -8.12 36.17
CA HIS A 67 23.67 -9.16 35.15
C HIS A 67 22.42 -8.91 34.30
N HIS A 68 21.30 -8.59 34.95
CA HIS A 68 20.05 -8.30 34.25
C HIS A 68 20.18 -7.06 33.35
N ARG A 69 20.96 -6.06 33.76
CA ARG A 69 21.33 -4.93 32.89
C ARG A 69 22.07 -5.38 31.62
N ILE A 70 23.01 -6.31 31.71
CA ILE A 70 23.73 -6.84 30.53
C ILE A 70 22.77 -7.60 29.61
N GLU A 71 21.82 -8.35 30.15
CA GLU A 71 20.79 -9.06 29.36
C GLU A 71 19.87 -8.07 28.62
N VAL A 72 19.38 -7.03 29.31
CA VAL A 72 18.53 -5.99 28.70
C VAL A 72 19.32 -5.19 27.65
N GLU A 73 20.58 -4.82 27.92
CA GLU A 73 21.44 -4.20 26.90
C GLU A 73 21.69 -5.12 25.70
N LYS A 74 21.77 -6.45 25.88
CA LYS A 74 21.89 -7.42 24.78
C LYS A 74 20.59 -7.51 23.97
N LYS A 75 19.45 -7.77 24.62
CA LYS A 75 18.12 -7.80 23.96
C LYS A 75 17.88 -6.54 23.16
N TYR A 76 18.22 -5.39 23.72
CA TYR A 76 18.02 -4.09 23.09
C TYR A 76 18.94 -3.83 21.88
N ARG A 77 20.19 -4.33 21.89
CA ARG A 77 21.04 -4.33 20.68
C ARG A 77 20.47 -5.24 19.60
N ARG A 78 19.97 -6.42 19.98
CA ARG A 78 19.34 -7.39 19.07
C ARG A 78 18.06 -6.84 18.43
N LEU A 79 17.19 -6.20 19.23
CA LEU A 79 15.97 -5.53 18.75
C LEU A 79 16.26 -4.49 17.65
N LYS A 80 17.36 -3.73 17.75
CA LYS A 80 17.77 -2.76 16.72
C LYS A 80 18.21 -3.42 15.42
N LEU A 81 19.02 -4.48 15.50
CA LEU A 81 19.45 -5.24 14.32
C LEU A 81 18.24 -5.91 13.64
N TRP A 82 17.28 -6.42 14.42
CA TRP A 82 16.03 -6.97 13.92
C TRP A 82 15.14 -5.91 13.25
N ALA A 83 14.93 -4.76 13.89
CA ALA A 83 14.15 -3.67 13.32
C ALA A 83 14.76 -3.14 12.01
N PHE A 84 16.10 -3.04 11.94
CA PHE A 84 16.82 -2.74 10.71
C PHE A 84 16.62 -3.83 9.64
N ALA A 85 16.70 -5.11 10.02
CA ALA A 85 16.47 -6.23 9.11
C ALA A 85 15.07 -6.17 8.47
N GLN A 86 14.03 -5.99 9.30
CA GLN A 86 12.64 -5.83 8.87
C GLN A 86 12.48 -4.62 7.94
N THR A 87 12.93 -3.42 8.37
CA THR A 87 12.76 -2.16 7.60
C THR A 87 13.50 -2.10 6.27
N THR A 88 14.51 -2.94 6.04
CA THR A 88 15.31 -2.92 4.81
C THR A 88 15.08 -4.13 3.90
N SER A 89 14.21 -5.07 4.28
CA SER A 89 13.98 -6.33 3.55
C SER A 89 12.69 -6.37 2.70
N GLY A 90 11.89 -5.30 2.70
CA GLY A 90 10.73 -5.16 1.81
C GLY A 90 11.11 -5.00 0.32
N SER A 91 10.12 -5.10 -0.57
CA SER A 91 10.31 -4.91 -2.01
C SER A 91 10.41 -3.44 -2.44
N GLY A 92 9.87 -2.53 -1.62
CA GLY A 92 9.61 -1.13 -1.96
C GLY A 92 8.30 -0.90 -2.73
N LEU A 93 7.46 -1.91 -2.95
CA LEU A 93 6.11 -1.74 -3.50
C LEU A 93 5.15 -1.14 -2.46
N ALA A 94 4.17 -0.35 -2.92
CA ALA A 94 3.29 0.49 -2.12
C ALA A 94 2.78 -0.16 -0.81
N MET A 95 2.26 -1.39 -0.88
CA MET A 95 1.71 -2.08 0.31
C MET A 95 2.79 -2.57 1.27
N SER A 96 3.95 -3.00 0.77
CA SER A 96 5.13 -3.30 1.61
C SER A 96 5.55 -2.05 2.38
N ARG A 97 5.57 -0.89 1.71
CA ARG A 97 5.90 0.42 2.32
C ARG A 97 4.86 0.86 3.37
N THR A 98 3.57 0.66 3.11
CA THR A 98 2.48 0.93 4.06
C THR A 98 2.58 0.06 5.31
N LEU A 99 2.76 -1.27 5.18
CA LEU A 99 2.95 -2.15 6.34
C LEU A 99 4.21 -1.80 7.14
N LEU A 100 5.31 -1.47 6.46
CA LEU A 100 6.55 -1.00 7.08
C LEU A 100 6.38 0.31 7.85
N SER A 101 5.52 1.21 7.38
CA SER A 101 5.21 2.47 8.08
C SER A 101 4.54 2.22 9.43
N TYR A 102 3.56 1.32 9.48
CA TYR A 102 2.86 0.96 10.71
C TYR A 102 3.76 0.18 11.67
N PHE A 103 4.52 -0.81 11.19
CA PHE A 103 5.53 -1.51 11.99
C PHE A 103 6.51 -0.53 12.63
N SER A 104 7.05 0.40 11.84
CA SER A 104 8.02 1.39 12.33
C SER A 104 7.42 2.32 13.38
N GLU A 105 6.21 2.84 13.16
CA GLU A 105 5.51 3.72 14.09
C GLU A 105 5.07 3.00 15.39
N TYR A 106 4.60 1.76 15.30
CA TYR A 106 4.19 0.98 16.47
C TYR A 106 5.38 0.52 17.31
N LEU A 107 6.48 0.08 16.68
CA LEU A 107 7.72 -0.23 17.39
C LEU A 107 8.30 1.04 18.06
N ASN A 108 8.27 2.17 17.36
CA ASN A 108 8.63 3.49 17.85
C ASN A 108 7.79 3.89 19.08
N ARG A 109 6.47 3.69 19.04
CA ARG A 109 5.55 3.92 20.16
C ARG A 109 5.78 2.99 21.34
N LEU A 110 5.78 1.68 21.11
CA LEU A 110 5.96 0.65 22.13
C LEU A 110 7.27 0.88 22.90
N THR A 111 8.37 1.20 22.21
CA THR A 111 9.65 1.51 22.84
C THR A 111 9.65 2.88 23.56
N LYS A 112 9.27 3.97 22.88
CA LYS A 112 9.40 5.36 23.42
C LYS A 112 8.30 5.80 24.38
N HIS A 113 7.19 5.09 24.45
CA HIS A 113 5.98 5.53 25.15
C HIS A 113 5.17 4.38 25.80
N GLY A 114 5.49 3.10 25.55
CA GLY A 114 4.80 1.93 26.13
C GLY A 114 3.54 1.51 25.37
N PRO A 115 2.91 0.37 25.73
CA PRO A 115 1.81 -0.22 24.95
C PRO A 115 0.57 0.68 24.86
N GLY A 116 0.18 1.36 25.94
CA GLY A 116 -0.96 2.30 25.95
C GLY A 116 -0.80 3.53 25.03
N SER A 117 0.36 3.74 24.42
CA SER A 117 0.57 4.80 23.42
C SER A 117 0.12 4.43 22.00
N LEU A 118 -0.21 3.16 21.76
CA LEU A 118 -0.67 2.67 20.45
C LEU A 118 -1.98 3.40 20.01
N PRO A 119 -2.14 3.66 18.70
CA PRO A 119 -3.32 4.33 18.15
C PRO A 119 -4.44 3.33 17.79
N MET A 120 -5.65 3.85 17.56
CA MET A 120 -6.85 3.06 17.22
C MET A 120 -6.65 2.10 16.02
N SER A 121 -5.78 2.46 15.05
CA SER A 121 -5.46 1.58 13.91
C SER A 121 -4.82 0.25 14.31
N PHE A 122 -4.25 0.13 15.51
CA PHE A 122 -3.71 -1.13 16.01
C PHE A 122 -4.78 -2.23 16.06
N ASN A 123 -6.06 -1.88 16.32
CA ASN A 123 -7.21 -2.80 16.34
C ASN A 123 -7.47 -3.56 15.03
N VAL A 124 -6.83 -3.16 13.92
CA VAL A 124 -6.81 -3.91 12.66
C VAL A 124 -5.39 -4.34 12.31
N VAL A 125 -4.43 -3.42 12.39
CA VAL A 125 -3.07 -3.64 11.87
C VAL A 125 -2.27 -4.63 12.73
N GLU A 126 -2.62 -4.85 14.00
CA GLU A 126 -2.07 -5.93 14.84
C GLU A 126 -2.14 -7.31 14.16
N SER A 127 -3.21 -7.59 13.43
CA SER A 127 -3.39 -8.88 12.74
C SER A 127 -2.36 -9.14 11.63
N PHE A 128 -1.70 -8.10 11.11
CA PHE A 128 -0.58 -8.18 10.16
C PHE A 128 0.77 -8.38 10.86
N LEU A 129 0.78 -8.40 12.19
CA LEU A 129 1.97 -8.46 13.03
C LEU A 129 2.00 -9.74 13.89
N GLU A 130 3.21 -10.15 14.25
CA GLU A 130 3.48 -11.29 15.14
C GLU A 130 4.28 -10.82 16.35
N TYR A 131 3.88 -11.24 17.56
CA TYR A 131 4.57 -10.84 18.78
C TYR A 131 5.81 -11.70 19.03
N ASN A 132 6.99 -11.09 18.89
CA ASN A 132 8.26 -11.75 19.17
C ASN A 132 8.53 -11.77 20.69
N ASN A 133 8.20 -12.88 21.34
CA ASN A 133 8.40 -13.10 22.79
C ASN A 133 9.87 -12.92 23.27
N GLU A 134 10.86 -13.14 22.41
CA GLU A 134 12.27 -12.98 22.79
C GLU A 134 12.66 -11.50 22.87
N LEU A 135 12.21 -10.70 21.89
CA LEU A 135 12.51 -9.27 21.76
C LEU A 135 11.46 -8.36 22.44
N LEU A 136 10.33 -8.93 22.87
CA LEU A 136 9.18 -8.26 23.48
C LEU A 136 8.55 -7.18 22.58
N ALA A 137 8.47 -7.45 21.27
CA ALA A 137 8.02 -6.50 20.26
C ALA A 137 7.24 -7.16 19.11
N TYR A 138 6.29 -6.43 18.53
CA TYR A 138 5.56 -6.83 17.32
C TYR A 138 6.43 -6.69 16.06
N GLY A 139 6.48 -7.71 15.22
CA GLY A 139 7.18 -7.74 13.92
C GLY A 139 6.22 -8.00 12.77
N LEU A 140 6.68 -7.86 11.51
CA LEU A 140 5.86 -8.22 10.36
C LEU A 140 5.70 -9.75 10.26
N ARG A 141 4.49 -10.19 9.89
CA ARG A 141 4.22 -11.59 9.52
C ARG A 141 4.89 -11.97 8.21
N GLN A 142 4.80 -13.25 7.84
CA GLN A 142 5.12 -13.70 6.47
C GLN A 142 4.24 -12.95 5.45
N GLN A 143 4.87 -12.48 4.37
CA GLN A 143 4.27 -11.63 3.34
C GLN A 143 4.40 -12.29 1.96
N ILE A 144 3.29 -12.44 1.23
CA ILE A 144 3.24 -12.89 -0.17
C ILE A 144 2.80 -11.71 -1.05
N GLU A 145 3.77 -11.12 -1.74
CA GLU A 145 3.56 -9.90 -2.51
C GLU A 145 3.10 -10.19 -3.95
N HIS A 146 2.16 -9.40 -4.43
CA HIS A 146 1.53 -9.51 -5.73
C HIS A 146 1.53 -8.15 -6.46
N LEU A 147 1.52 -8.20 -7.79
CA LEU A 147 1.47 -7.02 -8.66
C LEU A 147 0.52 -7.25 -9.84
N LEU A 148 -0.42 -6.34 -10.07
CA LEU A 148 -1.37 -6.40 -11.18
C LEU A 148 -1.86 -5.00 -11.59
N ALA A 149 -2.69 -4.90 -12.63
CA ALA A 149 -3.45 -3.70 -12.94
C ALA A 149 -4.88 -3.84 -12.43
N ALA A 150 -5.43 -2.76 -11.86
CA ALA A 150 -6.81 -2.72 -11.40
C ALA A 150 -7.80 -3.17 -12.49
N ASP A 151 -7.60 -2.70 -13.72
CA ASP A 151 -8.38 -3.09 -14.90
C ASP A 151 -8.49 -4.61 -15.08
N THR A 152 -7.39 -5.35 -14.88
CA THR A 152 -7.34 -6.81 -15.08
C THR A 152 -8.02 -7.56 -13.94
N TYR A 153 -8.05 -6.99 -12.73
CA TYR A 153 -8.85 -7.53 -11.64
C TYR A 153 -10.35 -7.31 -11.86
N PHE A 154 -10.76 -6.09 -12.20
CA PHE A 154 -12.19 -5.79 -12.37
C PHE A 154 -12.80 -6.44 -13.61
N ASP A 155 -12.03 -6.59 -14.69
CA ASP A 155 -12.39 -7.41 -15.87
C ASP A 155 -12.61 -8.88 -15.49
N TRP A 156 -11.79 -9.45 -14.59
CA TRP A 156 -12.02 -10.79 -14.04
C TRP A 156 -13.25 -10.83 -13.11
N TYR A 157 -13.34 -9.95 -12.12
CA TYR A 157 -14.41 -9.92 -11.11
C TYR A 157 -15.81 -9.75 -11.72
N SER A 158 -15.90 -9.03 -12.84
CA SER A 158 -17.16 -8.79 -13.56
C SER A 158 -17.57 -9.95 -14.47
N ASN A 159 -16.62 -10.70 -15.03
CA ASN A 159 -16.86 -11.79 -15.99
C ASN A 159 -16.71 -13.20 -15.38
N SER A 160 -16.32 -13.32 -14.11
CA SER A 160 -16.15 -14.61 -13.42
C SER A 160 -17.49 -15.19 -12.96
N ASP A 161 -17.74 -16.45 -13.31
CA ASP A 161 -18.90 -17.25 -12.87
C ASP A 161 -18.79 -17.73 -11.40
N LEU A 162 -17.70 -17.41 -10.70
CA LEU A 162 -17.50 -17.85 -9.31
C LEU A 162 -18.52 -17.19 -8.35
N PRO A 163 -19.06 -17.92 -7.35
CA PRO A 163 -19.93 -17.35 -6.34
C PRO A 163 -19.25 -16.19 -5.59
N ARG A 164 -19.96 -15.08 -5.39
CA ARG A 164 -19.51 -13.95 -4.56
C ARG A 164 -19.81 -14.21 -3.07
N ASP A 165 -19.31 -15.35 -2.59
CA ASP A 165 -19.36 -15.79 -1.20
C ASP A 165 -18.02 -15.49 -0.51
N PRO A 166 -17.98 -14.63 0.53
CA PRO A 166 -16.75 -14.23 1.21
C PRO A 166 -15.90 -15.39 1.73
N ILE A 167 -16.49 -16.56 2.01
CA ILE A 167 -15.73 -17.73 2.49
C ILE A 167 -14.68 -18.21 1.46
N LEU A 168 -14.92 -17.98 0.16
CA LEU A 168 -13.96 -18.33 -0.89
C LEU A 168 -12.66 -17.53 -0.81
N ALA A 169 -12.71 -16.27 -0.34
CA ALA A 169 -11.51 -15.47 -0.11
C ALA A 169 -10.61 -16.14 0.94
N GLY A 170 -11.20 -16.68 2.01
CA GLY A 170 -10.44 -17.36 3.06
C GLY A 170 -9.89 -18.73 2.66
N HIS A 171 -10.60 -19.50 1.84
CA HIS A 171 -10.11 -20.76 1.29
C HIS A 171 -8.88 -20.59 0.37
N ALA A 172 -8.68 -19.40 -0.20
CA ALA A 172 -7.51 -19.04 -1.00
C ALA A 172 -6.34 -18.44 -0.19
N MET A 173 -6.42 -18.41 1.15
CA MET A 173 -5.43 -17.77 2.03
C MET A 173 -4.91 -18.68 3.15
N GLU A 174 -3.58 -18.78 3.24
CA GLU A 174 -2.86 -19.42 4.34
C GLU A 174 -3.12 -18.70 5.70
N GLU A 175 -3.19 -19.48 6.78
CA GLU A 175 -3.47 -18.99 8.13
C GLU A 175 -2.38 -18.04 8.63
N GLY A 176 -2.75 -16.81 9.03
CA GLY A 176 -1.82 -15.84 9.59
C GLY A 176 -0.71 -15.37 8.64
N VAL A 177 -0.84 -15.62 7.33
CA VAL A 177 0.03 -15.10 6.27
C VAL A 177 -0.61 -13.87 5.63
N SER A 178 0.18 -12.81 5.45
CA SER A 178 -0.24 -11.58 4.79
C SER A 178 -0.05 -11.67 3.28
N TYR A 179 -1.02 -11.14 2.52
CA TYR A 179 -1.03 -11.10 1.06
C TYR A 179 -1.12 -9.64 0.62
N GLU A 180 -0.08 -9.12 -0.04
CA GLU A 180 0.01 -7.70 -0.44
C GLU A 180 -0.22 -7.52 -1.95
N PHE A 181 -1.41 -7.07 -2.35
CA PHE A 181 -1.76 -6.82 -3.74
C PHE A 181 -1.48 -5.37 -4.12
N ASN A 182 -0.46 -5.14 -4.94
CA ASN A 182 -0.09 -3.81 -5.43
C ASN A 182 -0.71 -3.58 -6.81
N MET A 183 -1.44 -2.47 -6.98
CA MET A 183 -2.13 -2.13 -8.21
C MET A 183 -1.39 -1.03 -8.97
N VAL A 184 -1.00 -1.35 -10.20
CA VAL A 184 -0.52 -0.38 -11.19
C VAL A 184 -1.73 0.21 -11.90
N SER A 185 -1.97 1.51 -11.73
CA SER A 185 -2.87 2.27 -12.61
C SER A 185 -2.05 3.14 -13.56
N ASP A 186 -2.36 3.09 -14.84
CA ASP A 186 -1.99 4.09 -15.83
C ASP A 186 -2.94 5.30 -15.70
N HIS A 187 -2.56 6.47 -16.25
CA HIS A 187 -3.36 7.70 -16.13
C HIS A 187 -4.78 7.57 -16.73
N GLY A 188 -4.99 6.55 -17.57
CA GLY A 188 -6.29 6.12 -18.07
C GLY A 188 -6.67 4.67 -17.70
N GLY A 189 -6.27 4.17 -16.53
CA GLY A 189 -6.88 3.00 -15.91
C GLY A 189 -8.23 3.32 -15.26
N TYR A 190 -8.92 2.32 -14.71
CA TYR A 190 -10.18 2.56 -13.97
C TYR A 190 -9.96 3.31 -12.66
N LYS A 191 -10.84 4.28 -12.42
CA LYS A 191 -10.94 5.10 -11.20
C LYS A 191 -12.34 4.94 -10.62
N ILE A 192 -12.48 5.03 -9.30
CA ILE A 192 -13.79 5.06 -8.65
C ILE A 192 -14.26 6.51 -8.63
N GLN A 193 -15.49 6.78 -9.07
CA GLN A 193 -16.10 8.10 -8.87
C GLN A 193 -16.91 8.12 -7.57
N SER A 194 -16.76 9.22 -6.82
CA SER A 194 -17.61 9.64 -5.71
C SER A 194 -18.20 11.00 -6.05
N ASP A 195 -19.32 11.38 -5.44
CA ASP A 195 -19.97 12.70 -5.63
C ASP A 195 -19.04 13.90 -5.33
N ASN A 196 -17.92 13.64 -4.64
CA ASN A 196 -16.99 14.63 -4.13
C ASN A 196 -15.58 14.55 -4.76
N SER A 197 -15.25 13.46 -5.47
CA SER A 197 -13.86 13.14 -5.85
C SER A 197 -13.73 11.95 -6.80
N THR A 198 -12.63 11.94 -7.55
CA THR A 198 -12.13 10.77 -8.26
C THR A 198 -11.09 10.06 -7.40
N ILE A 199 -11.20 8.73 -7.31
CA ILE A 199 -10.38 7.88 -6.42
C ILE A 199 -9.62 6.82 -7.23
N VAL A 200 -8.34 6.64 -6.91
CA VAL A 200 -7.46 5.56 -7.40
C VAL A 200 -7.18 4.53 -6.30
N ILE A 201 -6.95 3.27 -6.68
CA ILE A 201 -6.50 2.21 -5.76
C ILE A 201 -5.03 1.89 -6.07
N ASN A 202 -4.15 2.00 -5.07
CA ASN A 202 -2.73 1.64 -5.18
C ASN A 202 -2.45 0.22 -4.70
N GLY A 203 -3.31 -0.34 -3.84
CA GLY A 203 -3.19 -1.73 -3.40
C GLY A 203 -3.98 -2.04 -2.14
N ILE A 204 -4.01 -3.33 -1.79
CA ILE A 204 -4.65 -3.84 -0.57
C ILE A 204 -3.81 -4.95 0.06
N SER A 205 -3.66 -4.94 1.38
CA SER A 205 -3.10 -6.04 2.15
C SER A 205 -4.23 -6.79 2.85
N LEU A 206 -4.18 -8.13 2.78
CA LEU A 206 -5.15 -9.04 3.39
C LEU A 206 -4.44 -10.02 4.32
N VAL A 207 -4.99 -10.31 5.50
CA VAL A 207 -4.53 -11.40 6.38
C VAL A 207 -5.72 -12.07 7.06
N ARG A 208 -5.72 -13.40 7.12
CA ARG A 208 -6.81 -14.19 7.71
C ARG A 208 -6.37 -14.86 9.02
N HIS A 209 -7.23 -14.77 10.03
CA HIS A 209 -7.14 -15.49 11.31
C HIS A 209 -8.51 -16.13 11.61
N GLY A 210 -8.63 -17.45 11.43
CA GLY A 210 -9.91 -18.13 11.48
C GLY A 210 -10.90 -17.57 10.45
N SER A 211 -12.04 -17.05 10.91
CA SER A 211 -13.03 -16.35 10.09
C SER A 211 -12.78 -14.84 9.96
N GLU A 212 -11.88 -14.24 10.75
CA GLU A 212 -11.56 -12.81 10.67
C GLU A 212 -10.58 -12.56 9.51
N LEU A 213 -11.04 -11.81 8.50
CA LEU A 213 -10.23 -11.28 7.41
C LEU A 213 -9.99 -9.78 7.65
N SER A 214 -8.76 -9.43 8.01
CA SER A 214 -8.34 -8.04 8.21
C SER A 214 -7.78 -7.46 6.91
N CYS A 215 -8.13 -6.20 6.64
CA CYS A 215 -7.82 -5.53 5.39
C CYS A 215 -7.22 -4.13 5.60
N ILE A 216 -6.19 -3.80 4.82
CA ILE A 216 -5.60 -2.46 4.70
C ILE A 216 -5.62 -2.05 3.22
N LEU A 217 -6.52 -1.15 2.84
CA LEU A 217 -6.58 -0.59 1.48
C LEU A 217 -5.80 0.72 1.42
N LEU A 218 -4.89 0.85 0.47
CA LEU A 218 -4.22 2.09 0.10
C LEU A 218 -4.88 2.67 -1.16
N ALA A 219 -5.44 3.86 -1.03
CA ALA A 219 -6.12 4.59 -2.10
C ALA A 219 -5.62 6.05 -2.18
N GLY A 220 -5.97 6.73 -3.26
CA GLY A 220 -5.68 8.13 -3.49
C GLY A 220 -6.92 8.90 -3.91
N GLU A 221 -7.08 10.13 -3.45
CA GLU A 221 -8.25 10.97 -3.73
C GLU A 221 -7.86 12.32 -4.35
N ASN A 222 -8.62 12.76 -5.36
CA ASN A 222 -8.48 14.05 -6.02
C ASN A 222 -9.89 14.63 -6.35
N PRO A 223 -10.26 15.85 -5.93
CA PRO A 223 -9.48 16.76 -5.09
C PRO A 223 -9.29 16.23 -3.66
N ALA A 224 -8.16 16.57 -3.07
CA ALA A 224 -7.72 16.06 -1.78
C ALA A 224 -8.59 16.55 -0.59
N TYR A 225 -9.04 15.63 0.25
CA TYR A 225 -9.79 15.91 1.48
C TYR A 225 -9.04 15.43 2.74
N PRO A 226 -8.94 16.22 3.82
CA PRO A 226 -9.38 17.62 3.96
C PRO A 226 -8.57 18.60 3.10
N SER A 227 -9.08 19.82 2.90
CA SER A 227 -8.39 20.87 2.16
C SER A 227 -7.11 21.35 2.86
N ASN A 228 -6.24 22.10 2.16
CA ASN A 228 -5.04 22.68 2.76
C ASN A 228 -5.39 23.69 3.88
N GLU A 229 -6.54 24.36 3.73
CA GLU A 229 -7.10 25.36 4.63
C GLU A 229 -7.71 24.69 5.86
N GLU A 230 -8.49 23.62 5.67
CA GLU A 230 -9.01 22.78 6.77
C GLU A 230 -7.87 22.20 7.61
N ILE A 231 -6.79 21.68 6.99
CA ILE A 231 -5.63 21.18 7.73
C ILE A 231 -4.95 22.30 8.53
N GLN A 232 -4.73 23.48 7.94
CA GLN A 232 -4.14 24.61 8.65
C GLN A 232 -5.03 25.13 9.79
N GLU A 233 -6.36 25.05 9.68
CA GLU A 233 -7.27 25.41 10.76
C GLU A 233 -7.22 24.38 11.90
N MET A 234 -7.21 23.07 11.59
CA MET A 234 -6.99 22.01 12.59
C MET A 234 -5.64 22.13 13.30
N GLU A 235 -4.56 22.48 12.59
CA GLU A 235 -3.25 22.71 13.20
C GLU A 235 -3.25 23.92 14.16
N ARG A 236 -4.01 24.97 13.84
CA ARG A 236 -4.18 26.15 14.72
C ARG A 236 -5.07 25.87 15.93
N SER A 237 -6.01 24.93 15.84
CA SER A 237 -7.06 24.73 16.86
C SER A 237 -6.58 24.05 18.16
N HIS A 238 -5.32 23.60 18.23
CA HIS A 238 -4.69 23.02 19.43
C HIS A 238 -5.51 21.87 20.08
N SER A 239 -5.64 20.75 19.38
CA SER A 239 -6.24 19.51 19.92
C SER A 239 -5.58 19.04 21.22
N THR A 240 -6.36 18.81 22.27
CA THR A 240 -5.88 18.15 23.50
C THR A 240 -5.41 16.72 23.20
N PRO A 241 -4.15 16.34 23.53
CA PRO A 241 -3.70 14.97 23.37
C PRO A 241 -4.46 14.01 24.30
N ALA A 242 -4.88 12.86 23.78
CA ALA A 242 -5.48 11.80 24.58
C ALA A 242 -4.55 11.31 25.71
N LYS A 243 -5.16 10.70 26.72
CA LYS A 243 -4.51 10.15 27.93
C LYS A 243 -3.30 9.28 27.56
N GLY A 244 -2.18 9.46 28.28
CA GLY A 244 -0.90 8.79 27.99
C GLY A 244 -0.17 9.22 26.71
N ARG A 245 -0.85 9.86 25.74
CA ARG A 245 -0.31 10.15 24.39
C ARG A 245 0.29 11.56 24.24
N SER A 246 0.30 12.38 25.29
CA SER A 246 0.84 13.77 25.29
C SER A 246 2.32 13.91 24.92
N ASN A 247 3.10 12.84 25.05
CA ASN A 247 4.52 12.80 24.65
C ASN A 247 4.74 12.31 23.20
N VAL A 248 3.69 11.80 22.53
CA VAL A 248 3.75 11.38 21.12
C VAL A 248 3.69 12.64 20.25
N LYS A 249 4.68 12.84 19.38
CA LYS A 249 4.78 14.01 18.49
C LYS A 249 5.19 13.60 17.08
N ALA A 250 4.58 14.25 16.10
CA ALA A 250 4.95 14.12 14.70
C ALA A 250 6.34 14.70 14.42
N SER A 251 7.09 14.04 13.54
CA SER A 251 8.44 14.49 13.12
C SER A 251 8.40 15.90 12.54
N GLU A 252 9.43 16.71 12.80
CA GLU A 252 9.47 18.13 12.40
C GLU A 252 9.65 18.33 10.88
N ASP A 253 10.12 17.30 10.17
CA ASP A 253 10.30 17.25 8.72
C ASP A 253 9.04 16.83 7.92
N LEU A 254 7.94 16.53 8.61
CA LEU A 254 6.64 16.24 7.99
C LEU A 254 5.85 17.53 7.69
N THR A 255 5.26 17.58 6.51
CA THR A 255 4.50 18.73 5.97
C THR A 255 3.28 18.24 5.20
N ILE A 256 2.30 19.10 4.92
CA ILE A 256 1.12 18.76 4.11
C ILE A 256 1.51 18.14 2.75
N LYS A 257 2.66 18.50 2.16
CA LYS A 257 3.15 17.91 0.90
C LYS A 257 3.47 16.41 0.99
N ASN A 258 3.64 15.84 2.18
CA ASN A 258 3.90 14.42 2.35
C ASN A 258 2.65 13.54 2.22
N ARG A 259 1.45 14.14 2.19
CA ARG A 259 0.18 13.41 2.09
C ARG A 259 -0.10 12.76 0.74
N PHE A 260 0.62 13.13 -0.31
CA PHE A 260 0.38 12.62 -1.66
C PHE A 260 1.06 11.26 -1.88
N LEU A 261 0.51 10.47 -2.79
CA LEU A 261 1.05 9.15 -3.17
C LEU A 261 2.26 9.31 -4.09
N ASP A 262 3.29 8.47 -3.95
CA ASP A 262 4.47 8.55 -4.80
C ASP A 262 4.18 8.07 -6.24
N GLU A 263 3.24 7.12 -6.38
CA GLU A 263 2.75 6.65 -7.69
C GLU A 263 1.81 7.67 -8.36
N HIS A 264 1.09 8.48 -7.57
CA HIS A 264 0.06 9.43 -8.04
C HIS A 264 0.17 10.78 -7.28
N PRO A 265 1.14 11.65 -7.63
CA PRO A 265 1.47 12.86 -6.86
C PRO A 265 0.35 13.90 -6.67
N SER A 266 -0.68 13.89 -7.51
CA SER A 266 -1.86 14.76 -7.43
C SER A 266 -3.02 14.17 -6.61
N TYR A 267 -2.88 12.95 -6.06
CA TYR A 267 -3.90 12.27 -5.25
C TYR A 267 -3.43 12.14 -3.80
N SER A 268 -4.24 12.62 -2.85
CA SER A 268 -3.94 12.50 -1.41
C SER A 268 -4.22 11.09 -0.89
N ARG A 269 -3.30 10.57 -0.09
CA ARG A 269 -3.31 9.23 0.50
C ARG A 269 -4.50 9.06 1.45
N ILE A 270 -5.30 8.05 1.14
CA ILE A 270 -6.28 7.44 2.03
C ILE A 270 -5.73 6.06 2.41
N ILE A 271 -5.76 5.72 3.70
CA ILE A 271 -5.61 4.34 4.16
C ILE A 271 -6.91 3.92 4.83
N MET A 272 -7.56 2.88 4.34
CA MET A 272 -8.76 2.32 4.98
C MET A 272 -8.39 1.02 5.68
N LEU A 273 -8.88 0.88 6.91
CA LEU A 273 -8.71 -0.30 7.73
C LEU A 273 -10.09 -0.89 8.01
N THR A 274 -10.24 -2.20 7.86
CA THR A 274 -11.49 -2.89 8.20
C THR A 274 -11.24 -4.34 8.54
N ARG A 275 -12.23 -4.97 9.17
CA ARG A 275 -12.27 -6.40 9.48
C ARG A 275 -13.61 -6.95 9.04
N PHE A 276 -13.55 -8.08 8.37
CA PHE A 276 -14.70 -8.87 7.97
C PHE A 276 -14.71 -10.18 8.74
N ASP A 277 -15.90 -10.67 9.10
CA ASP A 277 -16.08 -12.10 9.34
C ASP A 277 -16.61 -12.74 8.04
N ILE A 278 -15.81 -13.63 7.46
CA ILE A 278 -16.11 -14.24 6.15
C ILE A 278 -17.12 -15.39 6.23
N GLN A 279 -17.43 -15.88 7.43
CA GLN A 279 -18.37 -16.99 7.64
C GLN A 279 -19.81 -16.48 7.83
N SER A 280 -19.98 -15.37 8.56
CA SER A 280 -21.24 -14.64 8.73
C SER A 280 -21.47 -13.58 7.63
N SER A 281 -20.44 -13.26 6.84
CA SER A 281 -20.45 -12.20 5.82
C SER A 281 -20.75 -10.80 6.41
N THR A 282 -20.06 -10.44 7.49
CA THR A 282 -20.25 -9.16 8.19
C THR A 282 -19.00 -8.26 8.15
N PHE A 283 -19.22 -6.95 8.32
CA PHE A 283 -18.20 -5.96 8.66
C PHE A 283 -18.22 -5.69 10.17
N ASN A 284 -17.07 -5.75 10.84
CA ASN A 284 -17.00 -5.52 12.29
C ASN A 284 -16.59 -4.09 12.70
N ALA A 285 -15.80 -3.41 11.87
CA ALA A 285 -15.35 -2.04 12.12
C ALA A 285 -14.85 -1.37 10.82
N ARG A 286 -15.06 -0.06 10.69
CA ARG A 286 -14.53 0.76 9.58
C ARG A 286 -13.65 1.89 10.12
N TYR A 287 -12.46 2.06 9.55
CA TYR A 287 -11.62 3.22 9.78
C TYR A 287 -11.16 3.80 8.44
N VAL A 288 -11.18 5.13 8.31
CA VAL A 288 -10.58 5.86 7.19
C VAL A 288 -9.55 6.85 7.75
N HIS A 289 -8.28 6.65 7.40
CA HIS A 289 -7.18 7.53 7.73
C HIS A 289 -6.90 8.45 6.55
N LEU A 290 -7.16 9.75 6.73
CA LEU A 290 -6.88 10.80 5.77
C LEU A 290 -5.55 11.46 6.14
N ASP A 291 -4.58 11.45 5.24
CA ASP A 291 -3.23 11.94 5.49
C ASP A 291 -3.18 13.48 5.48
N CYS A 292 -2.81 14.08 6.61
CA CYS A 292 -2.64 15.52 6.79
C CYS A 292 -1.15 15.91 6.83
N GLY A 293 -0.24 15.00 6.47
CA GLY A 293 1.21 15.18 6.51
C GLY A 293 1.80 15.06 7.92
N ARG A 294 1.34 15.91 8.85
CA ARG A 294 1.78 15.90 10.26
C ARG A 294 0.91 15.02 11.17
N SER A 295 -0.24 14.58 10.69
CA SER A 295 -1.22 13.78 11.43
C SER A 295 -2.08 12.97 10.45
N PHE A 296 -2.94 12.11 11.00
CA PHE A 296 -4.07 11.56 10.25
C PHE A 296 -5.36 12.08 10.87
N THR A 297 -6.28 12.57 10.05
CA THR A 297 -7.69 12.67 10.44
C THR A 297 -8.28 11.27 10.31
N VAL A 298 -8.81 10.72 11.41
CA VAL A 298 -9.34 9.35 11.44
C VAL A 298 -10.85 9.39 11.61
N LEU A 299 -11.56 8.81 10.66
CA LEU A 299 -13.01 8.62 10.68
C LEU A 299 -13.30 7.16 11.03
N THR A 300 -14.17 6.89 12.01
CA THR A 300 -14.51 5.50 12.39
C THR A 300 -15.89 5.36 13.04
N ASP A 301 -16.46 4.15 12.93
CA ASP A 301 -17.64 3.67 13.67
C ASP A 301 -17.29 2.68 14.80
N ASP A 302 -16.00 2.45 15.04
CA ASP A 302 -15.49 1.85 16.28
C ASP A 302 -15.55 2.89 17.41
N LEU A 303 -16.77 3.08 17.94
CA LEU A 303 -17.02 3.97 19.08
C LEU A 303 -16.29 3.55 20.35
N ASP A 304 -15.84 2.29 20.45
CA ASP A 304 -15.19 1.76 21.65
C ASP A 304 -13.74 2.29 21.79
N SER A 305 -13.07 2.51 20.64
CA SER A 305 -11.82 3.28 20.57
C SER A 305 -11.95 4.74 21.02
N LEU A 306 -13.17 5.26 21.19
CA LEU A 306 -13.44 6.63 21.67
C LEU A 306 -13.91 6.66 23.14
N ASN A 307 -13.89 5.53 23.86
CA ASN A 307 -14.36 5.43 25.25
C ASN A 307 -13.68 6.41 26.22
N GLU A 308 -12.38 6.68 26.07
CA GLU A 308 -11.66 7.67 26.89
C GLU A 308 -12.34 9.06 26.80
N ILE A 309 -12.76 9.45 25.59
CA ILE A 309 -13.45 10.72 25.34
C ILE A 309 -14.89 10.67 25.87
N ARG A 310 -15.56 9.52 25.79
CA ARG A 310 -16.92 9.34 26.35
C ARG A 310 -16.95 9.51 27.86
N GLU A 311 -15.88 9.14 28.55
CA GLU A 311 -15.74 9.28 30.01
C GLU A 311 -15.30 10.70 30.42
N ASP A 312 -14.30 11.28 29.75
CA ASP A 312 -13.75 12.60 30.10
C ASP A 312 -14.63 13.78 29.58
N ASP A 313 -15.25 13.68 28.41
CA ASP A 313 -16.17 14.69 27.83
C ASP A 313 -17.27 14.06 26.93
N PRO A 314 -18.41 13.64 27.53
CA PRO A 314 -19.54 13.07 26.79
C PRO A 314 -20.10 13.97 25.68
N ALA A 315 -20.00 15.30 25.84
CA ALA A 315 -20.52 16.24 24.86
C ALA A 315 -19.60 16.32 23.63
N SER A 316 -18.29 16.20 23.81
CA SER A 316 -17.34 16.08 22.70
C SER A 316 -17.41 14.71 22.03
N PHE A 317 -17.62 13.63 22.79
CA PHE A 317 -17.86 12.30 22.23
C PHE A 317 -19.02 12.28 21.22
N GLU A 318 -20.21 12.79 21.57
CA GLU A 318 -21.35 12.79 20.64
C GLU A 318 -21.12 13.69 19.41
N ARG A 319 -20.39 14.81 19.55
CA ARG A 319 -20.01 15.64 18.38
C ARG A 319 -19.03 14.93 17.44
N ILE A 320 -18.03 14.24 17.99
CA ILE A 320 -17.04 13.47 17.21
C ILE A 320 -17.73 12.30 16.52
N LYS A 321 -18.54 11.51 17.25
CA LYS A 321 -19.36 10.42 16.74
C LYS A 321 -20.25 10.86 15.57
N LEU A 322 -20.98 11.96 15.71
CA LEU A 322 -21.83 12.51 14.64
C LEU A 322 -21.01 12.94 13.40
N LYS A 323 -19.85 13.58 13.61
CA LYS A 323 -18.96 13.96 12.50
C LYS A 323 -18.39 12.74 11.79
N CYS A 324 -17.79 11.80 12.51
CA CYS A 324 -17.25 10.56 11.93
C CYS A 324 -18.31 9.79 11.14
N MET A 325 -19.54 9.69 11.67
CA MET A 325 -20.66 9.05 10.96
C MET A 325 -21.08 9.76 9.68
N THR A 326 -21.05 11.10 9.66
CA THR A 326 -21.38 11.89 8.48
C THR A 326 -20.27 11.79 7.44
N ASP A 327 -19.02 11.96 7.85
CA ASP A 327 -17.86 11.97 6.95
C ASP A 327 -17.55 10.58 6.37
N LEU A 328 -17.82 9.48 7.11
CA LEU A 328 -17.65 8.11 6.61
C LEU A 328 -18.47 7.83 5.35
N ALA A 329 -19.65 8.47 5.20
CA ALA A 329 -20.53 8.26 4.06
C ALA A 329 -19.87 8.62 2.71
N ARG A 330 -18.97 9.61 2.71
CA ARG A 330 -18.13 10.00 1.55
C ARG A 330 -17.41 8.80 0.92
N TYR A 331 -17.08 7.80 1.72
CA TYR A 331 -16.27 6.64 1.35
C TYR A 331 -17.07 5.34 1.22
N ASN A 332 -18.41 5.35 1.28
CA ASN A 332 -19.23 4.13 1.14
C ASN A 332 -18.99 3.41 -0.21
N GLY A 333 -18.79 4.14 -1.30
CA GLY A 333 -18.37 3.58 -2.59
C GLY A 333 -16.98 2.90 -2.55
N LEU A 334 -16.05 3.44 -1.76
CA LEU A 334 -14.70 2.87 -1.60
C LEU A 334 -14.69 1.67 -0.63
N PHE A 335 -15.55 1.64 0.40
CA PHE A 335 -15.82 0.43 1.19
C PHE A 335 -16.45 -0.67 0.33
N SER A 336 -17.32 -0.31 -0.62
CA SER A 336 -17.92 -1.26 -1.57
C SER A 336 -16.89 -1.81 -2.56
N ALA A 337 -15.93 -0.98 -3.00
CA ALA A 337 -14.77 -1.46 -3.72
C ALA A 337 -13.90 -2.39 -2.86
N LEU A 338 -13.59 -2.03 -1.61
CA LEU A 338 -12.82 -2.85 -0.67
C LEU A 338 -13.45 -4.24 -0.48
N ALA A 339 -14.77 -4.32 -0.26
CA ALA A 339 -15.51 -5.57 -0.21
C ALA A 339 -15.44 -6.40 -1.50
N SER A 340 -15.30 -5.74 -2.66
CA SER A 340 -15.11 -6.41 -3.95
C SER A 340 -13.67 -6.91 -4.14
N LEU A 341 -12.68 -6.29 -3.49
CA LEU A 341 -11.26 -6.64 -3.60
C LEU A 341 -10.87 -7.89 -2.77
N ILE A 342 -11.70 -8.37 -1.84
CA ILE A 342 -11.36 -9.54 -1.00
C ILE A 342 -11.12 -10.82 -1.82
N TYR A 343 -11.61 -10.90 -3.05
CA TYR A 343 -11.43 -12.04 -3.96
C TYR A 343 -10.10 -11.99 -4.75
N LEU A 344 -9.20 -11.05 -4.48
CA LEU A 344 -7.86 -11.00 -5.09
C LEU A 344 -7.05 -12.31 -4.95
N PRO A 345 -7.00 -12.99 -3.78
CA PRO A 345 -6.36 -14.30 -3.67
C PRO A 345 -7.00 -15.34 -4.60
N VAL A 346 -8.34 -15.36 -4.70
CA VAL A 346 -9.09 -16.25 -5.59
C VAL A 346 -8.75 -15.97 -7.06
N ALA A 347 -8.66 -14.70 -7.45
CA ALA A 347 -8.29 -14.28 -8.81
C ALA A 347 -6.87 -14.74 -9.20
N PHE A 348 -5.92 -14.72 -8.26
CA PHE A 348 -4.56 -15.20 -8.48
C PHE A 348 -4.47 -16.74 -8.52
N VAL A 349 -5.30 -17.46 -7.75
CA VAL A 349 -5.42 -18.92 -7.83
C VAL A 349 -6.02 -19.36 -9.17
N ASP A 350 -7.12 -18.72 -9.60
CA ASP A 350 -7.78 -18.98 -10.88
C ASP A 350 -6.89 -18.62 -12.08
N SER A 351 -6.25 -17.44 -12.04
CA SER A 351 -5.33 -16.99 -13.09
C SER A 351 -3.89 -17.54 -12.98
N ASN A 352 -3.62 -18.52 -12.10
CA ASN A 352 -2.25 -18.96 -11.75
C ASN A 352 -1.37 -19.31 -12.96
N ILE A 353 -1.92 -19.91 -14.01
CA ILE A 353 -1.18 -20.24 -15.26
C ILE A 353 -0.66 -19.01 -16.03
N PHE A 354 -1.10 -17.81 -15.66
CA PHE A 354 -0.69 -16.51 -16.22
C PHE A 354 0.16 -15.67 -15.25
N VAL A 355 0.35 -16.13 -14.01
CA VAL A 355 1.14 -15.45 -12.99
C VAL A 355 2.63 -15.73 -13.23
N LYS A 356 3.45 -14.68 -13.16
CA LYS A 356 4.91 -14.77 -13.23
C LYS A 356 5.51 -14.40 -11.88
N GLN A 357 6.53 -15.13 -11.44
CA GLN A 357 7.33 -14.76 -10.28
C GLN A 357 8.53 -13.90 -10.69
N GLU A 358 8.62 -12.70 -10.13
CA GLU A 358 9.64 -11.70 -10.44
C GLU A 358 10.48 -11.35 -9.20
N GLN A 359 11.76 -11.02 -9.38
CA GLN A 359 12.70 -10.83 -8.26
C GLN A 359 13.14 -9.37 -8.06
N PHE A 360 12.54 -8.75 -7.05
CA PHE A 360 12.90 -7.42 -6.55
C PHE A 360 14.10 -7.55 -5.60
N THR A 361 14.98 -6.55 -5.62
CA THR A 361 16.20 -6.47 -4.79
C THR A 361 15.95 -5.51 -3.65
N THR A 362 16.23 -5.95 -2.43
CA THR A 362 15.90 -5.20 -1.21
C THR A 362 16.95 -4.13 -0.91
N SER A 363 16.56 -3.13 -0.12
CA SER A 363 17.50 -2.11 0.39
C SER A 363 18.61 -2.71 1.25
N PHE A 364 18.37 -3.84 1.94
CA PHE A 364 19.37 -4.60 2.68
C PHE A 364 20.50 -5.13 1.78
N ALA A 365 20.19 -5.53 0.55
CA ALA A 365 21.20 -6.00 -0.40
C ALA A 365 22.09 -4.87 -0.93
N THR A 366 21.48 -3.74 -1.29
CA THR A 366 22.18 -2.57 -1.85
C THR A 366 22.91 -1.74 -0.79
N MET A 367 22.55 -1.88 0.50
CA MET A 367 23.09 -1.15 1.65
C MET A 367 24.62 -0.98 1.64
N GLU A 368 25.09 0.26 1.79
CA GLU A 368 26.52 0.58 1.82
C GLU A 368 27.19 0.12 3.12
N ASP A 369 26.51 0.21 4.28
CA ASP A 369 27.07 -0.26 5.55
C ASP A 369 27.10 -1.80 5.61
N ARG A 370 28.25 -2.34 5.22
CA ARG A 370 28.56 -3.77 5.31
C ARG A 370 28.81 -4.25 6.74
N LYS A 371 29.03 -3.38 7.74
CA LYS A 371 29.14 -3.78 9.15
C LYS A 371 27.77 -4.09 9.74
N VAL A 372 26.76 -3.24 9.50
CA VAL A 372 25.39 -3.46 10.00
C VAL A 372 24.78 -4.70 9.36
N THR A 373 24.84 -4.83 8.03
CA THR A 373 24.33 -6.02 7.32
C THR A 373 25.04 -7.32 7.73
N THR A 374 26.37 -7.29 7.94
CA THR A 374 27.11 -8.44 8.50
C THR A 374 26.74 -8.74 9.97
N SER A 375 26.29 -7.73 10.74
CA SER A 375 25.86 -7.94 12.12
C SER A 375 24.47 -8.58 12.19
N VAL A 376 23.55 -8.16 11.30
CA VAL A 376 22.24 -8.81 11.12
C VAL A 376 22.41 -10.29 10.74
N ALA A 377 23.19 -10.57 9.69
CA ALA A 377 23.43 -11.93 9.19
C ALA A 377 24.31 -12.82 10.10
N LYS A 378 24.56 -12.39 11.35
CA LYS A 378 25.18 -13.19 12.43
C LYS A 378 24.24 -13.42 13.62
N GLU A 379 23.19 -12.62 13.73
CA GLU A 379 22.26 -12.60 14.87
C GLU A 379 20.87 -13.17 14.48
N PHE A 380 20.59 -13.28 13.18
CA PHE A 380 19.36 -13.83 12.60
C PHE A 380 19.64 -14.58 11.30
N ASP A 381 18.72 -15.48 10.94
CA ASP A 381 18.66 -16.17 9.66
C ASP A 381 17.65 -15.52 8.69
N GLN A 382 17.59 -15.99 7.44
CA GLN A 382 16.50 -15.65 6.52
C GLN A 382 15.27 -16.49 6.89
N PRO A 383 14.03 -15.95 6.83
CA PRO A 383 13.64 -14.71 6.14
C PRO A 383 13.65 -13.43 6.99
N THR A 384 14.14 -13.43 8.24
CA THR A 384 14.13 -12.26 9.14
C THR A 384 14.79 -11.02 8.52
N TYR A 385 15.82 -11.26 7.71
CA TYR A 385 16.28 -10.36 6.65
C TYR A 385 16.12 -11.05 5.29
N SER A 386 16.10 -10.28 4.20
CA SER A 386 16.08 -10.82 2.83
C SER A 386 16.91 -9.96 1.88
N TYR A 387 17.67 -10.59 0.97
CA TYR A 387 18.38 -9.88 -0.11
C TYR A 387 17.51 -9.61 -1.34
N LYS A 388 16.40 -10.34 -1.46
CA LYS A 388 15.43 -10.25 -2.56
C LYS A 388 14.04 -10.54 -2.03
N ARG A 389 13.02 -10.00 -2.70
CA ARG A 389 11.62 -10.39 -2.54
C ARG A 389 11.12 -10.97 -3.86
N VAL A 390 10.30 -12.02 -3.77
CA VAL A 390 9.58 -12.58 -4.92
C VAL A 390 8.20 -11.94 -4.97
N VAL A 391 7.81 -11.46 -6.14
CA VAL A 391 6.50 -10.82 -6.36
C VAL A 391 5.76 -11.59 -7.45
N HIS A 392 4.48 -11.86 -7.20
CA HIS A 392 3.58 -12.60 -8.08
C HIS A 392 2.88 -11.61 -9.03
N CYS A 393 3.39 -11.49 -10.25
CA CYS A 393 2.95 -10.53 -11.26
C CYS A 393 1.90 -11.14 -12.21
N LEU A 394 0.72 -10.54 -12.30
CA LEU A 394 -0.30 -10.87 -13.30
C LEU A 394 -0.24 -9.86 -14.46
N ALA A 395 -0.22 -10.34 -15.71
CA ALA A 395 -0.06 -9.48 -16.89
C ALA A 395 -1.35 -8.69 -17.24
N LYS A 396 -1.23 -7.39 -17.61
CA LYS A 396 -2.38 -6.55 -17.99
C LYS A 396 -3.02 -7.12 -19.26
N ARG A 397 -4.31 -7.36 -19.17
CA ARG A 397 -5.17 -7.71 -20.30
C ARG A 397 -5.81 -6.43 -20.81
N LYS A 398 -6.14 -6.40 -22.10
CA LYS A 398 -7.04 -5.36 -22.62
C LYS A 398 -8.42 -5.61 -22.00
N SER A 399 -8.87 -4.69 -21.14
CA SER A 399 -10.21 -4.75 -20.53
C SER A 399 -11.27 -4.95 -21.60
N THR A 400 -12.19 -5.88 -21.34
CA THR A 400 -13.42 -6.07 -22.10
C THR A 400 -14.53 -5.11 -21.65
N LEU A 401 -14.40 -4.56 -20.43
CA LEU A 401 -15.41 -3.73 -19.81
C LEU A 401 -15.54 -2.35 -20.49
N PRO A 402 -16.77 -1.78 -20.54
CA PRO A 402 -17.01 -0.41 -20.95
C PRO A 402 -16.22 0.62 -20.14
N ASN A 403 -16.10 1.84 -20.68
CA ASN A 403 -15.42 2.93 -20.00
C ASN A 403 -16.09 3.32 -18.68
N THR A 404 -17.43 3.36 -18.60
CA THR A 404 -18.16 3.48 -17.31
C THR A 404 -18.85 2.14 -17.03
N THR A 405 -18.52 1.51 -15.91
CA THR A 405 -19.04 0.19 -15.50
C THR A 405 -19.44 0.19 -14.03
N GLY A 406 -20.64 -0.29 -13.71
CA GLY A 406 -21.07 -0.50 -12.33
C GLY A 406 -20.59 -1.84 -11.79
N ILE A 407 -19.92 -1.84 -10.64
CA ILE A 407 -19.42 -3.04 -9.96
C ILE A 407 -20.23 -3.30 -8.70
N THR A 408 -20.91 -4.44 -8.65
CA THR A 408 -21.68 -4.86 -7.48
C THR A 408 -20.80 -5.67 -6.51
N PRO A 409 -20.65 -5.25 -5.23
CA PRO A 409 -19.91 -5.98 -4.21
C PRO A 409 -20.56 -7.32 -3.84
N PRO A 410 -19.88 -8.18 -3.06
CA PRO A 410 -20.55 -9.28 -2.35
C PRO A 410 -21.63 -8.73 -1.42
N LYS A 411 -22.66 -9.54 -1.16
CA LYS A 411 -23.68 -9.21 -0.15
C LYS A 411 -23.09 -9.40 1.23
N MET A 412 -22.89 -8.31 1.95
CA MET A 412 -22.35 -8.31 3.31
C MET A 412 -23.12 -7.33 4.19
N LYS A 413 -23.26 -7.65 5.47
CA LYS A 413 -23.98 -6.82 6.45
C LYS A 413 -23.02 -6.08 7.36
N PHE A 414 -23.49 -5.07 8.08
CA PHE A 414 -22.74 -4.57 9.24
C PHE A 414 -23.05 -5.42 10.49
N GLU A 415 -22.04 -5.71 11.31
CA GLU A 415 -22.20 -6.43 12.57
C GLU A 415 -22.85 -5.54 13.64
N GLN A 416 -24.07 -5.90 14.03
CA GLN A 416 -24.92 -5.11 14.94
C GLN A 416 -25.06 -5.75 16.34
N SER A 417 -24.66 -7.02 16.51
CA SER A 417 -24.82 -7.75 17.77
C SER A 417 -23.78 -7.40 18.82
N GLY A 418 -22.61 -6.86 18.45
CA GLY A 418 -21.51 -6.61 19.37
C GLY A 418 -20.32 -5.86 18.78
N PHE A 419 -19.24 -5.79 19.57
CA PHE A 419 -17.93 -5.25 19.18
C PHE A 419 -16.81 -5.95 19.95
N TRP A 420 -15.58 -5.78 19.45
CA TRP A 420 -14.36 -6.22 20.10
C TRP A 420 -13.81 -5.14 21.04
N ARG A 421 -13.93 -5.35 22.35
CA ARG A 421 -13.26 -4.52 23.37
C ARG A 421 -11.86 -5.09 23.64
N GLN A 422 -10.84 -4.24 23.58
CA GLN A 422 -9.47 -4.62 23.96
C GLN A 422 -9.38 -4.92 25.47
N LEU A 423 -8.42 -5.76 25.86
CA LEU A 423 -8.09 -6.14 27.24
C LEU A 423 -6.62 -5.85 27.53
N GLU A 424 -6.21 -5.93 28.80
CA GLU A 424 -4.81 -5.72 29.16
C GLU A 424 -3.89 -6.85 28.64
N PRO A 425 -2.61 -6.58 28.34
CA PRO A 425 -1.68 -7.57 27.82
C PRO A 425 -1.63 -8.86 28.65
N GLY A 426 -1.87 -10.00 27.98
CA GLY A 426 -1.89 -11.33 28.62
C GLY A 426 -3.23 -11.74 29.24
N GLN A 427 -4.25 -10.88 29.24
CA GLN A 427 -5.61 -11.30 29.59
C GLN A 427 -6.23 -12.16 28.47
N ILE A 428 -7.09 -13.11 28.87
CA ILE A 428 -7.90 -13.93 27.98
C ILE A 428 -9.35 -13.47 28.12
N GLY A 429 -9.91 -12.96 27.03
CA GLY A 429 -11.34 -12.69 26.87
C GLY A 429 -12.02 -13.81 26.11
N LYS A 430 -13.18 -13.51 25.52
CA LYS A 430 -13.94 -14.45 24.69
C LYS A 430 -14.34 -13.86 23.35
N ASP A 431 -14.58 -14.69 22.34
CA ASP A 431 -15.21 -14.27 21.08
C ASP A 431 -16.75 -14.25 21.16
N ALA A 432 -17.42 -14.07 20.02
CA ALA A 432 -18.87 -14.03 19.93
C ALA A 432 -19.55 -15.39 20.21
N ASP A 433 -18.80 -16.49 20.05
CA ASP A 433 -19.24 -17.88 20.26
C ASP A 433 -18.75 -18.45 21.62
N ASP A 434 -18.30 -17.57 22.52
CA ASP A 434 -17.79 -17.88 23.88
C ASP A 434 -16.40 -18.58 23.93
N ASN A 435 -15.68 -18.70 22.80
CA ASN A 435 -14.34 -19.31 22.77
C ASN A 435 -13.26 -18.36 23.35
N PRO A 436 -12.23 -18.88 24.05
CA PRO A 436 -11.18 -18.05 24.65
C PRO A 436 -10.24 -17.42 23.62
N ILE A 437 -10.00 -16.11 23.73
CA ILE A 437 -9.09 -15.35 22.86
C ILE A 437 -8.22 -14.38 23.66
N VAL A 438 -6.95 -14.22 23.28
CA VAL A 438 -5.99 -13.37 23.99
C VAL A 438 -6.17 -11.90 23.60
N GLY A 439 -6.03 -10.98 24.57
CA GLY A 439 -5.89 -9.54 24.32
C GLY A 439 -7.19 -8.79 24.02
N ARG A 440 -8.30 -9.47 23.70
CA ARG A 440 -9.61 -8.84 23.41
C ARG A 440 -10.78 -9.69 23.90
N THR A 441 -11.96 -9.08 24.00
CA THR A 441 -13.22 -9.78 24.27
C THR A 441 -14.37 -9.21 23.45
N TRP A 442 -15.30 -10.05 23.04
CA TRP A 442 -16.58 -9.63 22.49
C TRP A 442 -17.45 -9.01 23.58
N VAL A 443 -18.20 -7.97 23.22
CA VAL A 443 -19.17 -7.28 24.06
C VAL A 443 -20.42 -7.02 23.22
N ALA A 444 -21.58 -7.43 23.70
CA ALA A 444 -22.84 -7.24 22.97
C ALA A 444 -23.23 -5.75 22.88
N ARG A 445 -23.79 -5.32 21.74
CA ARG A 445 -24.36 -3.98 21.56
C ARG A 445 -25.85 -3.99 21.93
N HIS A 446 -26.30 -2.88 22.50
CA HIS A 446 -27.73 -2.60 22.74
C HIS A 446 -28.15 -1.27 22.09
N ASP A 447 -27.31 -0.78 21.18
CA ASP A 447 -27.32 0.56 20.59
C ASP A 447 -28.01 0.49 19.22
N ASN A 448 -29.08 1.26 19.02
CA ASN A 448 -29.74 1.36 17.71
C ASN A 448 -28.91 2.22 16.75
N TRP A 449 -27.97 1.58 16.05
CA TRP A 449 -27.13 2.21 15.03
C TRP A 449 -26.82 1.24 13.89
N SER A 450 -26.66 1.77 12.67
CA SER A 450 -26.38 0.99 11.45
C SER A 450 -25.50 1.76 10.47
N ALA A 451 -24.53 1.09 9.86
CA ALA A 451 -23.88 1.56 8.64
C ALA A 451 -24.74 1.28 7.39
N GLU A 452 -24.40 1.92 6.27
CA GLU A 452 -24.89 1.52 4.95
C GLU A 452 -24.19 0.22 4.50
N GLU A 453 -24.95 -0.73 3.95
CA GLU A 453 -24.39 -1.97 3.36
C GLU A 453 -23.68 -1.68 2.03
N PRO A 454 -22.69 -2.50 1.60
CA PRO A 454 -22.01 -2.30 0.32
C PRO A 454 -22.98 -2.25 -0.88
N SER A 455 -22.86 -1.19 -1.67
CA SER A 455 -23.73 -0.91 -2.81
C SER A 455 -22.93 -0.87 -4.12
N THR A 456 -23.63 -0.81 -5.27
CA THR A 456 -22.95 -0.83 -6.58
C THR A 456 -22.24 0.51 -6.81
N PHE A 457 -20.91 0.48 -6.92
CA PHE A 457 -20.09 1.65 -7.20
C PHE A 457 -19.72 1.74 -8.69
N LEU A 458 -19.39 2.94 -9.16
CA LEU A 458 -19.01 3.19 -10.55
C LEU A 458 -17.48 3.19 -10.72
N LEU A 459 -17.01 2.37 -11.65
CA LEU A 459 -15.66 2.47 -12.21
C LEU A 459 -15.71 3.25 -13.53
N GLU A 460 -14.86 4.25 -13.65
CA GLU A 460 -14.67 5.03 -14.87
C GLU A 460 -13.22 4.95 -15.36
N ARG A 461 -13.07 4.47 -16.60
CA ARG A 461 -11.83 4.55 -17.38
C ARG A 461 -11.91 5.77 -18.28
N THR A 462 -11.26 6.84 -17.86
CA THR A 462 -10.89 7.93 -18.76
C THR A 462 -9.80 7.40 -19.68
N ASP A 463 -10.13 6.98 -20.90
CA ASP A 463 -9.14 6.86 -21.99
C ASP A 463 -9.00 8.26 -22.62
N PRO A 464 -8.04 9.12 -22.21
CA PRO A 464 -7.85 10.38 -22.91
C PRO A 464 -7.29 10.09 -24.30
N ALA A 465 -8.16 10.09 -25.30
CA ALA A 465 -7.75 10.37 -26.67
C ALA A 465 -7.00 11.72 -26.62
N PRO A 466 -5.70 11.78 -26.97
CA PRO A 466 -4.86 12.91 -26.61
C PRO A 466 -5.32 14.22 -27.28
N THR A 467 -6.08 15.04 -26.55
CA THR A 467 -6.59 16.34 -27.01
C THR A 467 -5.49 17.39 -26.87
N GLY A 468 -4.82 17.71 -27.98
CA GLY A 468 -3.83 18.76 -28.05
C GLY A 468 -3.30 18.94 -29.47
N SER A 469 -2.28 19.79 -29.63
CA SER A 469 -1.75 20.18 -30.94
C SER A 469 -0.80 19.16 -31.56
N ASP A 470 -0.24 18.26 -30.76
CA ASP A 470 0.77 17.28 -31.15
C ASP A 470 0.53 15.93 -30.45
N PRO A 471 -0.58 15.23 -30.75
CA PRO A 471 -0.99 14.01 -30.06
C PRO A 471 0.01 12.87 -30.27
N GLY A 472 0.36 12.19 -29.17
CA GLY A 472 1.25 11.04 -29.20
C GLY A 472 1.32 10.29 -27.88
N THR A 473 2.35 9.48 -27.74
CA THR A 473 2.63 8.67 -26.54
C THR A 473 4.07 8.87 -26.11
N VAL A 474 4.29 9.31 -24.87
CA VAL A 474 5.59 9.24 -24.21
C VAL A 474 5.78 7.84 -23.63
N TYR A 475 6.98 7.28 -23.71
CA TYR A 475 7.32 5.98 -23.17
C TYR A 475 8.59 6.00 -22.31
N VAL A 476 8.64 5.06 -21.37
CA VAL A 476 9.85 4.68 -20.64
C VAL A 476 10.16 3.23 -20.98
N VAL A 477 11.34 2.99 -21.56
CA VAL A 477 11.73 1.69 -22.15
C VAL A 477 13.12 1.29 -21.70
N ARG A 478 13.38 -0.02 -21.64
CA ARG A 478 14.68 -0.59 -21.24
C ARG A 478 15.03 -1.77 -22.14
N SER A 479 16.31 -1.94 -22.46
CA SER A 479 16.83 -3.22 -22.96
C SER A 479 17.42 -3.99 -21.77
N PRO A 480 17.19 -5.32 -21.70
CA PRO A 480 17.95 -6.25 -20.88
C PRO A 480 19.48 -6.08 -20.89
N ALA A 481 20.06 -5.55 -21.98
CA ALA A 481 21.49 -5.29 -22.09
C ALA A 481 21.98 -4.06 -21.27
N HIS A 482 21.08 -3.28 -20.67
CA HIS A 482 21.44 -2.10 -19.87
C HIS A 482 21.67 -2.43 -18.40
N GLY A 483 22.65 -1.74 -17.80
CA GLY A 483 22.91 -1.75 -16.35
C GLY A 483 21.70 -1.29 -15.51
N PRO A 484 21.79 -1.46 -14.18
CA PRO A 484 20.71 -1.09 -13.26
C PRO A 484 20.33 0.39 -13.40
N ASP A 485 19.03 0.65 -13.29
CA ASP A 485 18.40 1.97 -13.36
C ASP A 485 18.70 2.79 -14.63
N ILE A 486 19.16 2.14 -15.71
CA ILE A 486 19.38 2.77 -17.02
C ILE A 486 18.13 2.61 -17.89
N PHE A 487 17.40 3.71 -18.05
CA PHE A 487 16.16 3.80 -18.82
C PHE A 487 16.35 4.72 -20.03
N LYS A 488 15.65 4.42 -21.13
CA LYS A 488 15.43 5.38 -22.22
C LYS A 488 14.03 5.98 -22.10
N ILE A 489 13.96 7.29 -22.25
CA ILE A 489 12.71 8.04 -22.37
C ILE A 489 12.54 8.43 -23.85
N GLY A 490 11.31 8.61 -24.32
CA GLY A 490 11.06 9.31 -25.58
C GLY A 490 9.61 9.22 -26.05
N LEU A 491 9.30 9.87 -27.17
CA LEU A 491 7.95 9.89 -27.76
C LEU A 491 7.77 8.99 -28.99
N THR A 492 6.50 8.73 -29.30
CA THR A 492 6.02 8.16 -30.57
C THR A 492 4.65 8.76 -30.95
N ARG A 493 4.37 8.85 -32.25
CA ARG A 493 3.05 9.20 -32.83
C ARG A 493 2.38 8.01 -33.53
N ARG A 494 2.86 6.80 -33.24
CA ARG A 494 2.43 5.48 -33.75
C ARG A 494 2.44 4.48 -32.59
N PRO A 495 1.71 3.35 -32.67
CA PRO A 495 1.69 2.34 -31.61
C PRO A 495 3.09 1.98 -31.08
N THR A 496 3.23 1.95 -29.76
CA THR A 496 4.52 1.85 -29.07
C THR A 496 5.27 0.59 -29.48
N GLU A 497 4.56 -0.51 -29.75
CA GLU A 497 5.09 -1.82 -30.17
C GLU A 497 5.82 -1.73 -31.51
N ALA A 498 5.35 -0.86 -32.42
CA ALA A 498 6.04 -0.59 -33.68
C ALA A 498 7.34 0.20 -33.43
N ARG A 499 7.32 1.16 -32.50
CA ARG A 499 8.51 1.95 -32.15
C ARG A 499 9.56 1.13 -31.40
N LEU A 500 9.14 0.24 -30.50
CA LEU A 500 10.04 -0.71 -29.82
C LEU A 500 10.79 -1.59 -30.81
N LYS A 501 10.12 -2.09 -31.85
CA LYS A 501 10.74 -2.91 -32.92
C LYS A 501 11.79 -2.14 -33.72
N GLU A 502 11.58 -0.86 -33.99
CA GLU A 502 12.58 0.01 -34.65
C GLU A 502 13.83 0.27 -33.77
N LEU A 503 13.62 0.46 -32.47
CA LEU A 503 14.71 0.64 -31.50
C LEU A 503 15.50 -0.67 -31.28
N SER A 504 14.82 -1.82 -31.36
CA SER A 504 15.38 -3.18 -31.20
C SER A 504 16.11 -3.70 -32.44
N ASN A 505 16.81 -2.82 -33.17
CA ASN A 505 17.62 -3.18 -34.33
C ASN A 505 18.97 -3.77 -33.93
N THR A 506 19.78 -4.18 -34.92
CA THR A 506 21.08 -4.87 -34.79
C THR A 506 22.17 -4.11 -34.01
N SER A 507 21.93 -2.86 -33.60
CA SER A 507 22.83 -2.13 -32.69
C SER A 507 22.54 -2.35 -31.19
N THR A 508 21.44 -3.04 -30.85
CA THR A 508 21.06 -3.35 -29.46
C THR A 508 21.14 -4.87 -29.24
N PRO A 509 21.92 -5.39 -28.24
CA PRO A 509 22.13 -6.84 -28.08
C PRO A 509 20.86 -7.64 -27.72
N LEU A 510 19.90 -6.98 -27.05
CA LEU A 510 18.62 -7.55 -26.61
C LEU A 510 17.52 -6.51 -26.85
N PRO A 511 16.27 -6.91 -27.15
CA PRO A 511 15.21 -5.98 -27.54
C PRO A 511 14.85 -4.97 -26.44
N PHE A 512 14.20 -3.88 -26.82
CA PHE A 512 13.60 -2.93 -25.89
C PHE A 512 12.21 -3.40 -25.45
N GLU A 513 11.99 -3.42 -24.14
CA GLU A 513 10.68 -3.62 -23.51
C GLU A 513 10.15 -2.26 -23.02
N ALA A 514 8.83 -2.03 -23.12
CA ALA A 514 8.18 -0.89 -22.50
C ALA A 514 7.84 -1.19 -21.04
N LEU A 515 8.14 -0.23 -20.17
CA LEU A 515 7.87 -0.31 -18.74
C LEU A 515 6.65 0.55 -18.35
N ALA A 516 6.47 1.68 -19.02
CA ALA A 516 5.32 2.57 -18.88
C ALA A 516 5.12 3.43 -20.14
N THR A 517 3.87 3.85 -20.39
CA THR A 517 3.46 4.66 -21.54
C THR A 517 2.36 5.64 -21.16
N TRP A 518 2.43 6.87 -21.68
CA TRP A 518 1.50 7.96 -21.39
C TRP A 518 0.95 8.56 -22.70
N PRO A 519 -0.36 8.43 -23.00
CA PRO A 519 -0.99 9.20 -24.07
C PRO A 519 -1.04 10.69 -23.68
N VAL A 520 -0.57 11.58 -24.55
CA VAL A 520 -0.43 13.01 -24.26
C VAL A 520 -0.75 13.90 -25.46
N GLY A 521 -1.43 15.02 -25.22
CA GLY A 521 -1.89 15.95 -26.27
C GLY A 521 -0.81 16.77 -26.97
N ASN A 522 0.34 16.98 -26.32
CA ASN A 522 1.45 17.80 -26.83
C ASN A 522 2.80 17.08 -26.63
N CYS A 523 3.00 15.94 -27.31
CA CYS A 523 4.06 14.99 -26.96
C CYS A 523 5.49 15.55 -27.04
N ALA A 524 5.80 16.43 -28.00
CA ALA A 524 7.12 17.07 -28.08
C ALA A 524 7.42 18.07 -26.94
N ILE A 525 6.41 18.76 -26.42
CA ILE A 525 6.58 19.72 -25.31
C ILE A 525 6.89 18.94 -24.02
N ILE A 526 6.07 17.92 -23.75
CA ILE A 526 6.18 17.09 -22.54
C ILE A 526 7.50 16.30 -22.53
N GLU A 527 7.91 15.70 -23.66
CA GLU A 527 9.24 15.06 -23.79
C GLU A 527 10.39 16.03 -23.46
N SER A 528 10.31 17.27 -23.95
CA SER A 528 11.31 18.32 -23.67
C SER A 528 11.36 18.70 -22.18
N ALA A 529 10.19 18.84 -21.53
CA ALA A 529 10.09 19.11 -20.10
C ALA A 529 10.69 17.98 -19.24
N ILE A 530 10.37 16.72 -19.55
CA ILE A 530 10.93 15.53 -18.86
C ILE A 530 12.45 15.45 -19.04
N HIS A 531 12.95 15.67 -20.26
CA HIS A 531 14.38 15.65 -20.53
C HIS A 531 15.13 16.80 -19.83
N LYS A 532 14.46 17.92 -19.55
CA LYS A 532 15.00 19.05 -18.79
C LYS A 532 15.01 18.79 -17.28
N SER A 533 13.93 18.25 -16.71
CA SER A 533 13.85 17.93 -15.28
C SER A 533 14.77 16.78 -14.87
N LEU A 534 14.98 15.80 -15.75
CA LEU A 534 15.90 14.67 -15.52
C LEU A 534 17.33 14.89 -16.04
N GLN A 535 17.69 16.12 -16.41
CA GLN A 535 18.97 16.41 -17.08
C GLN A 535 20.21 16.03 -16.25
N GLU A 536 20.15 16.11 -14.91
CA GLU A 536 21.26 15.69 -14.02
C GLU A 536 21.51 14.17 -14.05
N TYR A 537 20.47 13.38 -14.29
CA TYR A 537 20.54 11.92 -14.39
C TYR A 537 20.96 11.44 -15.79
N ARG A 538 21.16 12.34 -16.75
CA ARG A 538 21.34 12.02 -18.17
C ARG A 538 22.75 11.49 -18.46
N ILE A 539 22.84 10.22 -18.83
CA ILE A 539 24.11 9.49 -19.03
C ILE A 539 24.94 10.07 -20.19
N ASN A 540 24.27 10.61 -21.20
CA ASN A 540 24.92 11.27 -22.34
C ASN A 540 24.04 12.41 -22.85
N SER A 541 24.57 13.63 -22.90
CA SER A 541 23.82 14.83 -23.31
C SER A 541 23.26 14.79 -24.73
N ARG A 542 23.75 13.89 -25.60
CA ARG A 542 23.29 13.69 -26.98
C ARG A 542 22.35 12.51 -27.18
N ARG A 543 21.90 11.82 -26.11
CA ARG A 543 20.96 10.68 -26.18
C ARG A 543 19.91 10.76 -25.07
N GLU A 544 18.78 10.09 -25.23
CA GLU A 544 17.69 10.08 -24.23
C GLU A 544 17.82 8.94 -23.20
N PHE A 545 19.03 8.71 -22.68
CA PHE A 545 19.29 7.69 -21.65
C PHE A 545 19.60 8.35 -20.30
N PHE A 546 18.91 7.88 -19.26
CA PHE A 546 18.94 8.42 -17.92
C PHE A 546 19.26 7.31 -16.91
N ARG A 547 20.04 7.63 -15.86
CA ARG A 547 20.31 6.77 -14.72
C ARG A 547 19.66 7.34 -13.47
N CYS A 548 18.41 7.00 -13.27
CA CYS A 548 17.59 7.37 -12.12
C CYS A 548 16.54 6.29 -11.89
N ASN A 549 16.01 6.19 -10.67
CA ASN A 549 14.99 5.19 -10.39
C ASN A 549 13.70 5.48 -11.16
N LEU A 550 12.95 4.44 -11.50
CA LEU A 550 11.71 4.54 -12.24
C LEU A 550 10.70 5.48 -11.56
N MET A 551 10.62 5.53 -10.22
CA MET A 551 9.74 6.44 -9.48
C MET A 551 10.10 7.93 -9.72
N THR A 552 11.39 8.25 -9.82
CA THR A 552 11.85 9.60 -10.20
C THR A 552 11.44 9.95 -11.62
N ILE A 553 11.43 8.97 -12.52
CA ILE A 553 10.98 9.14 -13.91
C ILE A 553 9.47 9.30 -13.99
N THR A 554 8.67 8.45 -13.32
CA THR A 554 7.21 8.54 -13.35
C THR A 554 6.73 9.86 -12.73
N ALA A 555 7.33 10.31 -11.63
CA ALA A 555 7.04 11.64 -11.07
C ALA A 555 7.41 12.76 -12.07
N ALA A 556 8.59 12.71 -12.70
CA ALA A 556 8.98 13.71 -13.70
C ALA A 556 8.08 13.72 -14.95
N VAL A 557 7.51 12.57 -15.34
CA VAL A 557 6.52 12.47 -16.42
C VAL A 557 5.16 13.02 -15.98
N THR A 558 4.67 12.64 -14.80
CA THR A 558 3.40 13.13 -14.26
C THR A 558 3.40 14.65 -14.10
N ASN A 559 4.41 15.21 -13.43
CA ASN A 559 4.54 16.65 -13.26
C ASN A 559 4.60 17.38 -14.61
N ALA A 560 5.34 16.85 -15.59
CA ALA A 560 5.43 17.46 -16.92
C ALA A 560 4.12 17.38 -17.72
N ILE A 561 3.27 16.38 -17.46
CA ILE A 561 1.92 16.30 -18.05
C ILE A 561 1.00 17.31 -17.37
N GLU A 562 1.02 17.39 -16.04
CA GLU A 562 0.21 18.34 -15.24
C GLU A 562 0.56 19.80 -15.59
N GLU A 563 1.84 20.18 -15.56
CA GLU A 563 2.35 21.50 -15.99
C GLU A 563 1.96 21.87 -17.43
N CYS A 564 1.78 20.88 -18.32
CA CYS A 564 1.38 21.09 -19.72
C CYS A 564 -0.13 20.95 -19.97
N THR A 565 -0.94 20.76 -18.92
CA THR A 565 -2.42 20.67 -18.98
C THR A 565 -3.10 21.85 -18.29
N GLU A 566 -2.39 22.62 -17.47
CA GLU A 566 -2.85 23.88 -16.86
C GLU A 566 -2.65 25.13 -17.76
N ILE A 567 -2.43 24.95 -19.07
CA ILE A 567 -2.16 26.01 -20.08
C ILE A 567 -3.09 25.88 -21.28
#